data_AF-A0A6V7U1G2-F1
#
_entry.id   AF-A0A6V7U1G2-F1
#
_cell.length_a   1.000
_cell.length_b   1.000
_cell.length_c   1.000
_cell.angle_alpha   90.00
_cell.angle_beta   90.00
_cell.angle_gamma   90.00
#
_symmetry.space_group_name_H-M   'P 1'
#
loop_
_entity.id
_entity.type
_entity.pdbx_description
1 polymer ?
#
loop_
_entity_poly.entity_id
_entity_poly.type
_entity_poly.pdbx_seq_one_letter_code
_entity_poly.pdbx_strand_id
1 'polypeptide(L)'
;MEYSHIEICLKFENPGNYFIIVFNNFIVGWFQFYVKIKKAKEEKCVFKMFKKISDLEKNILKDLRLGIGIDISQTEVDDIEYGLMNVYSGHSFDNHPQTEDVASINPFLIDGSYEFYLDKDGITKERMKIVEPNFKN
;
A
#
# COMPACT_ATOMS: atom_id res chain seq x y z
N MET A 1 -4.25 -18.32 8.83
CA MET A 1 -5.01 -17.10 9.19
C MET A 1 -4.31 -15.95 8.51
N GLU A 2 -4.89 -15.40 7.45
CA GLU A 2 -4.28 -14.31 6.69
C GLU A 2 -4.52 -13.00 7.43
N TYR A 3 -3.44 -12.27 7.69
CA TYR A 3 -3.47 -10.92 8.22
C TYR A 3 -3.33 -9.97 7.04
N SER A 4 -4.11 -8.88 7.02
CA SER A 4 -3.88 -7.82 6.05
C SER A 4 -2.50 -7.22 6.32
N HIS A 5 -1.62 -7.30 5.33
CA HIS A 5 -0.26 -6.76 5.38
C HIS A 5 0.16 -6.27 4.00
N ILE A 6 1.16 -5.41 3.97
CA ILE A 6 1.89 -5.04 2.76
C ILE A 6 3.35 -5.39 2.98
N GLU A 7 3.92 -6.08 2.00
CA GLU A 7 5.34 -6.35 1.90
C GLU A 7 5.79 -6.01 0.48
N ILE A 8 6.75 -5.10 0.35
CA ILE A 8 7.28 -4.66 -0.95
C ILE A 8 8.79 -4.66 -0.84
N CYS A 9 9.45 -5.40 -1.73
CA CYS A 9 10.90 -5.44 -1.86
C CYS A 9 11.31 -4.89 -3.22
N LEU A 10 12.16 -3.86 -3.21
CA LEU A 10 12.69 -3.22 -4.42
C LEU A 10 14.22 -3.24 -4.38
N LYS A 11 14.82 -3.36 -5.55
CA LYS A 11 16.26 -3.24 -5.74
C LYS A 11 16.60 -1.88 -6.34
N PHE A 12 17.44 -1.12 -5.65
CA PHE A 12 17.76 0.26 -6.01
C PHE A 12 19.12 0.33 -6.69
N GLU A 13 19.19 0.93 -7.88
CA GLU A 13 20.47 1.06 -8.60
C GLU A 13 21.44 1.99 -7.88
N ASN A 14 20.95 3.05 -7.25
CA ASN A 14 21.77 4.08 -6.62
C ASN A 14 21.51 4.19 -5.10
N PRO A 15 22.52 4.58 -4.31
CA PRO A 15 22.32 4.96 -2.92
C PRO A 15 21.56 6.29 -2.83
N GLY A 16 20.85 6.48 -1.72
CA GLY A 16 20.03 7.67 -1.49
C GLY A 16 18.87 7.39 -0.55
N ASN A 17 18.06 8.41 -0.33
CA ASN A 17 16.81 8.28 0.40
C ASN A 17 15.66 8.31 -0.58
N TYR A 18 14.68 7.43 -0.37
CA TYR A 18 13.57 7.27 -1.27
C TYR A 18 12.27 7.12 -0.49
N PHE A 19 11.19 7.54 -1.13
CA PHE A 19 9.84 7.17 -0.76
C PHE A 19 9.32 6.12 -1.73
N ILE A 20 8.84 5.00 -1.20
CA ILE A 20 8.06 4.00 -1.94
C ILE A 20 6.59 4.38 -1.75
N ILE A 21 5.90 4.66 -2.84
CA ILE A 21 4.50 5.09 -2.84
C ILE A 21 3.65 3.96 -3.43
N VAL A 22 2.63 3.54 -2.68
CA VAL A 22 1.75 2.42 -3.03
C VAL A 22 0.34 2.93 -3.11
N PHE A 23 -0.26 2.82 -4.29
CA PHE A 23 -1.54 3.45 -4.58
C PHE A 23 -2.36 2.64 -5.58
N ASN A 24 -3.60 3.08 -5.78
CA ASN A 24 -4.44 2.64 -6.87
C ASN A 24 -5.00 3.87 -7.61
N ASN A 25 -5.26 3.74 -8.91
CA ASN A 25 -5.76 4.81 -9.78
C ASN A 25 -7.19 5.31 -9.46
N PHE A 26 -7.91 4.71 -8.51
CA PHE A 26 -9.29 5.07 -8.11
C PHE A 26 -9.39 6.15 -7.02
N ILE A 27 -8.26 6.73 -6.57
CA ILE A 27 -8.18 8.06 -5.94
C ILE A 27 -8.84 8.20 -4.55
N VAL A 28 -8.61 7.28 -3.62
CA VAL A 28 -8.98 7.49 -2.20
C VAL A 28 -7.79 7.96 -1.37
N GLY A 29 -6.61 7.39 -1.61
CA GLY A 29 -5.39 7.72 -0.90
C GLY A 29 -4.24 6.79 -1.27
N TRP A 30 -3.11 6.91 -0.58
CA TRP A 30 -1.93 6.09 -0.81
C TRP A 30 -1.12 5.86 0.47
N PHE A 31 -0.30 4.80 0.44
CA PHE A 31 0.72 4.54 1.45
C PHE A 31 2.06 5.03 0.96
N GLN A 32 2.86 5.59 1.87
CA GLN A 32 4.21 6.05 1.59
C GLN A 32 5.17 5.49 2.64
N PHE A 33 6.23 4.84 2.18
CA PHE A 33 7.26 4.27 3.04
C PHE A 33 8.59 4.94 2.78
N TYR A 34 9.28 5.37 3.85
CA TYR A 34 10.64 5.87 3.74
C TYR A 34 11.66 4.73 3.74
N VAL A 35 12.60 4.75 2.80
CA VAL A 35 13.74 3.83 2.76
C VAL A 35 15.05 4.56 2.55
N LYS A 36 16.09 4.07 3.21
CA LYS A 36 17.46 4.56 3.09
C LYS A 36 18.34 3.49 2.47
N ILE A 37 18.90 3.80 1.32
CA ILE A 37 19.75 2.93 0.51
C ILE A 37 21.19 3.37 0.71
N LYS A 38 22.00 2.49 1.30
CA LYS A 38 23.39 2.80 1.66
C LYS A 38 24.35 2.48 0.53
N LYS A 39 23.99 1.53 -0.35
CA LYS A 39 24.85 1.06 -1.44
C LYS A 39 24.04 0.86 -2.73
N ALA A 40 24.71 1.05 -3.86
CA ALA A 40 24.16 0.71 -5.16
C ALA A 40 23.76 -0.78 -5.23
N LYS A 41 22.69 -1.09 -5.96
CA LYS A 41 22.11 -2.42 -6.15
C LYS A 41 21.64 -3.11 -4.87
N GLU A 42 21.41 -2.34 -3.81
CA GLU A 42 20.88 -2.85 -2.55
C GLU A 42 19.37 -3.12 -2.67
N GLU A 43 18.95 -4.29 -2.19
CA GLU A 43 17.54 -4.62 -2.04
C GLU A 43 17.05 -4.16 -0.68
N LYS A 44 15.88 -3.51 -0.66
CA LYS A 44 15.18 -3.13 0.57
C LYS A 44 13.73 -3.52 0.51
N CYS A 45 13.27 -4.04 1.64
CA CYS A 45 11.89 -4.38 1.87
C CYS A 45 11.27 -3.43 2.91
N VAL A 46 10.04 -3.01 2.63
CA VAL A 46 9.16 -2.35 3.60
C VAL A 46 8.04 -3.31 3.94
N PHE A 47 7.69 -3.37 5.22
CA PHE A 47 6.69 -4.29 5.73
C PHE A 47 5.77 -3.58 6.71
N LYS A 48 4.46 -3.75 6.52
CA LYS A 48 3.44 -3.23 7.43
C LYS A 48 2.41 -4.30 7.74
N MET A 49 2.29 -4.61 9.02
CA MET A 49 1.13 -5.32 9.58
C MET A 49 0.07 -4.34 10.03
N PHE A 50 -1.16 -4.57 9.58
CA PHE A 50 -2.31 -3.75 9.92
C PHE A 50 -3.05 -4.32 11.12
N LYS A 51 -2.74 -3.82 12.33
CA LYS A 51 -3.41 -4.26 13.58
C LYS A 51 -4.74 -3.52 13.81
N LYS A 52 -4.70 -2.20 13.92
CA LYS A 52 -5.90 -1.34 13.96
C LYS A 52 -5.83 -0.40 12.78
N ILE A 53 -6.75 -0.56 11.83
CA ILE A 53 -6.79 0.28 10.64
C ILE A 53 -7.86 1.34 10.75
N SER A 54 -7.47 2.56 10.40
CA SER A 54 -8.36 3.67 10.13
C SER A 54 -9.24 3.39 8.91
N ASP A 55 -10.31 4.16 8.76
CA ASP A 55 -11.20 4.00 7.60
C ASP A 55 -10.51 4.40 6.29
N LEU A 56 -9.55 5.33 6.32
CA LEU A 56 -8.74 5.66 5.16
C LEU A 56 -7.85 4.48 4.74
N GLU A 57 -7.13 3.87 5.68
CA GLU A 57 -6.32 2.67 5.40
C GLU A 57 -7.20 1.52 4.85
N LYS A 58 -8.39 1.29 5.41
CA LYS A 58 -9.35 0.29 4.88
C LYS A 58 -9.71 0.56 3.43
N ASN A 59 -10.01 1.81 3.07
CA ASN A 59 -10.42 2.14 1.72
C ASN A 59 -9.25 2.00 0.73
N ILE A 60 -8.06 2.47 1.10
CA ILE A 60 -6.85 2.27 0.30
C ILE A 60 -6.60 0.77 0.07
N LEU A 61 -6.67 -0.06 1.12
CA LEU A 61 -6.48 -1.51 0.99
C LEU A 61 -7.54 -2.18 0.09
N LYS A 62 -8.79 -1.70 0.07
CA LYS A 62 -9.81 -2.18 -0.87
C LYS A 62 -9.45 -1.82 -2.31
N ASP A 63 -9.03 -0.59 -2.54
CA ASP A 63 -8.69 -0.12 -3.88
C ASP A 63 -7.46 -0.83 -4.44
N LEU A 64 -6.46 -1.09 -3.59
CA LEU A 64 -5.27 -1.86 -3.97
C LEU A 64 -5.59 -3.28 -4.48
N ARG A 65 -6.75 -3.86 -4.11
CA ARG A 65 -7.19 -5.13 -4.69
C ARG A 65 -7.69 -5.04 -6.12
N LEU A 66 -8.09 -3.83 -6.56
CA LEU A 66 -8.52 -3.57 -7.93
C LEU A 66 -7.32 -3.29 -8.85
N GLY A 67 -6.14 -3.05 -8.27
CA GLY A 67 -4.89 -2.78 -8.95
C GLY A 67 -3.90 -2.09 -8.02
N ILE A 68 -2.61 -2.27 -8.26
CA ILE A 68 -1.53 -1.68 -7.46
C ILE A 68 -0.63 -0.90 -8.40
N GLY A 69 -0.41 0.37 -8.10
CA GLY A 69 0.69 1.18 -8.61
C GLY A 69 1.78 1.29 -7.54
N ILE A 70 3.03 1.17 -7.96
CA ILE A 70 4.21 1.40 -7.13
C ILE A 70 5.07 2.45 -7.81
N ASP A 71 5.15 3.61 -7.17
CA ASP A 71 6.01 4.70 -7.59
C ASP A 71 7.17 4.86 -6.59
N ILE A 72 8.30 5.36 -7.07
CA ILE A 72 9.39 5.80 -6.21
C ILE A 72 9.68 7.28 -6.41
N SER A 73 9.97 7.98 -5.33
CA SER A 73 10.44 9.37 -5.37
C SER A 73 11.71 9.50 -4.55
N GLN A 74 12.79 9.98 -5.17
CA GLN A 74 14.00 10.31 -4.43
C GLN A 74 13.74 11.55 -3.56
N THR A 75 14.32 11.57 -2.35
CA THR A 75 14.14 12.67 -1.40
C THR A 75 15.45 13.07 -0.74
N GLU A 76 15.56 14.34 -0.39
CA GLU A 76 16.68 14.88 0.39
C GLU A 76 16.42 14.79 1.91
N VAL A 77 15.24 14.30 2.33
CA VAL A 77 14.95 14.19 3.76
C VAL A 77 15.76 13.07 4.40
N ASP A 78 16.61 13.44 5.35
CA ASP A 78 17.53 12.53 6.05
C ASP A 78 17.07 12.08 7.44
N ASP A 79 16.16 12.85 8.06
CA ASP A 79 15.71 12.66 9.46
C ASP A 79 14.34 11.95 9.55
N ILE A 80 14.10 10.96 8.71
CA ILE A 80 12.91 10.10 8.79
C ILE A 80 13.33 8.69 9.20
N GLU A 81 12.54 8.07 10.09
CA GLU A 81 12.75 6.69 10.50
C GLU A 81 12.53 5.72 9.32
N TYR A 82 13.48 4.80 9.13
CA TYR A 82 13.38 3.75 8.11
C TYR A 82 12.11 2.90 8.29
N GLY A 83 11.39 2.67 7.19
CA GLY A 83 10.17 1.86 7.20
C GLY A 83 8.97 2.56 7.83
N LEU A 84 9.10 3.84 8.24
CA LEU A 84 7.97 4.63 8.66
C LEU A 84 6.97 4.75 7.51
N MET A 85 5.73 4.35 7.79
CA MET A 85 4.62 4.43 6.86
C MET A 85 3.77 5.64 7.20
N ASN A 86 3.58 6.52 6.21
CA ASN A 86 2.59 7.58 6.23
C ASN A 86 1.41 7.21 5.33
N VAL A 87 0.23 7.76 5.65
CA VAL A 87 -1.01 7.57 4.91
C VAL A 87 -1.53 8.93 4.49
N TYR A 88 -1.85 9.09 3.21
CA TYR A 88 -2.35 10.34 2.65
C TYR A 88 -3.67 10.09 1.92
N SER A 89 -4.52 11.12 1.88
CA SER A 89 -5.81 11.10 1.18
C SER A 89 -5.77 11.89 -0.13
N GLY A 90 -6.55 11.48 -1.13
CA GLY A 90 -6.76 12.22 -2.38
C GLY A 90 -5.78 11.84 -3.49
N HIS A 91 -5.40 12.81 -4.33
CA HIS A 91 -4.56 12.61 -5.52
C HIS A 91 -3.21 13.33 -5.49
N SER A 92 -2.80 13.86 -4.33
CA SER A 92 -1.69 14.81 -4.28
C SER A 92 -0.32 14.12 -4.32
N PHE A 93 0.03 13.65 -5.51
CA PHE A 93 1.43 13.54 -5.93
C PHE A 93 2.09 14.92 -6.09
N ASP A 94 1.38 16.02 -5.84
CA ASP A 94 1.90 17.39 -5.93
C ASP A 94 3.11 17.62 -5.01
N ASN A 95 3.24 16.83 -3.93
CA ASN A 95 4.39 16.86 -3.04
C ASN A 95 5.60 16.05 -3.55
N HIS A 96 5.44 15.29 -4.63
CA HIS A 96 6.44 14.43 -5.26
C HIS A 96 6.53 14.75 -6.77
N PRO A 97 7.10 15.91 -7.16
CA PRO A 97 7.09 16.38 -8.54
C PRO A 97 7.87 15.49 -9.52
N GLN A 98 8.67 14.53 -9.01
CA GLN A 98 9.36 13.52 -9.79
C GLN A 98 9.17 12.16 -9.10
N THR A 99 8.19 11.41 -9.58
CA THR A 99 8.06 9.98 -9.32
C THR A 99 8.50 9.17 -10.54
N GLU A 100 9.09 8.01 -10.30
CA GLU A 100 9.34 6.98 -11.30
C GLU A 100 8.36 5.83 -11.06
N ASP A 101 7.59 5.47 -12.09
CA ASP A 101 6.73 4.28 -12.07
C ASP A 101 7.61 3.03 -12.11
N VAL A 102 7.52 2.23 -11.06
CA VAL A 102 8.26 0.97 -10.92
C VAL A 102 7.43 -0.21 -11.38
N ALA A 103 6.14 -0.21 -11.05
CA ALA A 103 5.25 -1.31 -11.38
C ALA A 103 3.77 -0.91 -11.32
N SER A 104 3.02 -1.40 -12.31
CA SER A 104 1.56 -1.48 -12.27
C SER A 104 1.09 -2.92 -12.35
N ILE A 105 0.37 -3.37 -11.32
CA ILE A 105 -0.14 -4.73 -11.19
C ILE A 105 -1.66 -4.67 -11.21
N ASN A 106 -2.29 -5.16 -12.27
CA ASN A 106 -3.74 -5.21 -12.37
C ASN A 106 -4.22 -6.67 -12.28
N PRO A 107 -5.17 -6.98 -11.40
CA PRO A 107 -5.71 -8.33 -11.28
C PRO A 107 -6.46 -8.73 -12.56
N PHE A 108 -6.29 -9.96 -13.00
CA PHE A 108 -7.03 -10.49 -14.14
C PHE A 108 -8.52 -10.72 -13.82
N LEU A 109 -8.83 -11.05 -12.56
CA LEU A 109 -10.17 -11.24 -12.04
C LEU A 109 -10.29 -10.58 -10.67
N ILE A 110 -11.40 -9.89 -10.44
CA ILE A 110 -11.76 -9.34 -9.13
C ILE A 110 -12.80 -10.29 -8.53
N ASP A 111 -12.35 -11.31 -7.80
CA ASP A 111 -13.21 -12.37 -7.25
C ASP A 111 -13.85 -11.99 -5.90
N GLY A 112 -14.44 -10.80 -5.83
CA GLY A 112 -15.36 -10.48 -4.76
C GLY A 112 -15.15 -9.15 -4.06
N SER A 113 -16.22 -8.74 -3.38
CA SER A 113 -16.19 -7.66 -2.41
C SER A 113 -15.64 -8.21 -1.09
N TYR A 114 -14.88 -7.40 -0.35
CA TYR A 114 -14.26 -7.80 0.92
C TYR A 114 -14.80 -6.94 2.04
N GLU A 115 -14.83 -7.49 3.25
CA GLU A 115 -15.13 -6.73 4.45
C GLU A 115 -14.04 -6.88 5.51
N PHE A 116 -13.79 -5.79 6.23
CA PHE A 116 -12.89 -5.76 7.36
C PHE A 116 -13.68 -5.88 8.65
N TYR A 117 -13.15 -6.64 9.60
CA TYR A 117 -13.71 -6.80 10.94
C TYR A 117 -12.59 -6.91 11.97
N LEU A 118 -12.87 -6.59 13.23
CA LEU A 118 -11.93 -6.82 14.33
C LEU A 118 -12.14 -8.23 14.88
N ASP A 119 -11.06 -8.97 15.09
CA ASP A 119 -11.11 -10.22 15.85
C ASP A 119 -11.22 -9.97 17.36
N LYS A 120 -11.27 -11.06 18.12
CA LYS A 120 -11.35 -11.04 19.59
C LYS A 120 -10.18 -10.33 20.28
N ASP A 121 -9.04 -10.21 19.59
CA ASP A 121 -7.82 -9.57 20.09
C ASP A 121 -7.73 -8.10 19.62
N GLY A 122 -8.78 -7.59 18.95
CA GLY A 122 -8.83 -6.23 18.41
C GLY A 122 -7.93 -6.01 17.19
N ILE A 123 -7.56 -7.10 16.50
CA ILE A 123 -6.76 -7.07 15.28
C ILE A 123 -7.70 -7.07 14.08
N THR A 124 -7.41 -6.22 13.10
CA THR A 124 -8.20 -6.15 11.88
C THR A 124 -7.91 -7.35 11.00
N LYS A 125 -9.00 -7.99 10.57
CA LYS A 125 -9.05 -9.13 9.68
C LYS A 125 -9.89 -8.78 8.47
N GLU A 126 -9.76 -9.59 7.45
CA GLU A 126 -10.50 -9.48 6.20
C GLU A 126 -11.10 -10.84 5.82
N ARG A 127 -12.26 -10.81 5.16
CA ARG A 127 -12.87 -11.99 4.54
C ARG A 127 -13.57 -11.60 3.25
N MET A 128 -13.67 -12.55 2.32
CA MET A 128 -14.56 -12.41 1.17
C MET A 128 -16.00 -12.24 1.65
N LYS A 129 -16.68 -11.24 1.12
CA LYS A 129 -18.12 -11.06 1.29
C LYS A 129 -18.81 -12.01 0.32
N ILE A 130 -19.40 -13.08 0.83
CA ILE A 130 -20.27 -13.95 0.04
C ILE A 130 -21.51 -13.13 -0.28
N VAL A 131 -21.69 -12.78 -1.56
CA VAL A 131 -22.94 -12.17 -2.02
C VAL A 131 -23.91 -13.32 -2.25
N GLU A 132 -24.87 -13.50 -1.36
CA GLU A 132 -25.96 -14.44 -1.63
C GLU A 132 -26.70 -13.99 -2.91
N PRO A 133 -26.87 -14.87 -3.91
CA PRO A 133 -27.65 -14.54 -5.09
C PRO A 133 -29.07 -14.21 -4.64
N ASN A 134 -29.49 -12.98 -4.93
CA ASN A 134 -30.81 -12.47 -4.59
C ASN A 134 -31.84 -13.09 -5.56
N PHE A 135 -32.18 -14.36 -5.36
CA PHE A 135 -33.30 -15.00 -6.06
C PHE A 135 -34.60 -14.46 -5.47
N LYS A 136 -34.98 -13.25 -5.87
CA LYS A 136 -36.35 -12.79 -5.72
C LYS A 136 -37.19 -13.46 -6.81
N ASN A 137 -37.96 -14.47 -6.40
CA ASN A 137 -39.09 -15.01 -7.18
C ASN A 137 -40.24 -14.00 -7.24
#